data_AF-A0A3P7P890-F1
#
_entry.id   AF-A0A3P7P890-F1
#
_cell.length_a   1.000
_cell.length_b   1.000
_cell.length_c   1.000
_cell.angle_alpha   90.00
_cell.angle_beta   90.00
_cell.angle_gamma   90.00
#
_symmetry.space_group_name_H-M   'P 1'
#
loop_
_entity.id
_entity.type
_entity.pdbx_description
1 polymer ?
#
loop_
_entity_poly.entity_id
_entity_poly.type
_entity_poly.pdbx_seq_one_letter_code
_entity_poly.pdbx_strand_id
1 'polypeptide(L)'
;MALRMISLNLGLDPRTFPFIERPESEKLNDALDLLKFQGVLYPERDNQLTALGNAIAKLPVDVPIAKMLVYGCVVNHVEVMLTVAAGLSVQSPFTNRSYRELDVVERRARLTSSMGDPFTLIEIFSFVAILTLISEGIQGVGVAKVFRRQSATMGSGKRY
;
A
#
# COMPACT_ATOMS: atom_id res chain seq x y z
N MET A 1 -14.10 3.36 -7.21
CA MET A 1 -14.91 4.16 -8.17
C MET A 1 -15.68 5.29 -7.50
N ALA A 2 -16.49 5.03 -6.46
CA ALA A 2 -17.27 6.08 -5.78
C ALA A 2 -16.42 7.30 -5.34
N LEU A 3 -15.24 7.09 -4.76
CA LEU A 3 -14.35 8.19 -4.37
C LEU A 3 -13.94 9.08 -5.55
N ARG A 4 -13.63 8.47 -6.71
CA ARG A 4 -13.19 9.23 -7.88
C ARG A 4 -14.33 10.08 -8.45
N MET A 5 -15.55 9.57 -8.40
CA MET A 5 -16.75 10.31 -8.80
C MET A 5 -16.96 11.55 -7.93
N ILE A 6 -16.82 11.40 -6.61
CA ILE A 6 -16.96 12.52 -5.66
C ILE A 6 -15.82 13.54 -5.86
N SER A 7 -14.59 13.08 -6.09
CA SER A 7 -13.42 13.95 -6.29
C SER A 7 -13.43 14.77 -7.56
N LEU A 8 -14.18 14.37 -8.59
CA LEU A 8 -14.34 15.17 -9.80
C LEU A 8 -15.25 16.39 -9.58
N ASN A 9 -15.68 16.62 -8.32
CA ASN A 9 -16.42 17.79 -7.88
C ASN A 9 -17.67 18.04 -8.73
N LEU A 10 -18.31 16.96 -9.18
CA LEU A 10 -19.50 17.04 -10.02
C LEU A 10 -20.70 17.62 -9.28
N GLY A 11 -20.64 17.84 -7.96
CA GLY A 11 -21.77 18.31 -7.15
C GLY A 11 -23.00 17.39 -7.26
N LEU A 12 -22.79 16.19 -7.80
CA LEU A 12 -23.81 15.21 -8.14
C LEU A 12 -23.59 14.01 -7.25
N ASP A 13 -24.63 13.64 -6.51
CA ASP A 13 -24.63 12.41 -5.75
C ASP A 13 -24.32 11.23 -6.66
N PRO A 14 -23.52 10.26 -6.20
CA PRO A 14 -23.26 9.02 -6.96
C PRO A 14 -24.53 8.28 -7.36
N ARG A 15 -25.66 8.54 -6.69
CA ARG A 15 -27.00 8.00 -6.99
C ARG A 15 -27.67 8.65 -8.21
N THR A 16 -27.32 9.89 -8.53
CA THR A 16 -27.91 10.68 -9.61
C THR A 16 -27.06 10.63 -10.88
N PHE A 17 -25.87 10.01 -10.80
CA PHE A 17 -24.97 9.90 -11.95
C PHE A 17 -25.58 9.00 -13.05
N PRO A 18 -25.63 9.46 -14.32
CA PRO A 18 -26.19 8.69 -15.42
C PRO A 18 -25.18 7.63 -15.90
N PHE A 19 -25.13 6.50 -15.20
CA PHE A 19 -24.32 5.36 -15.64
C PHE A 19 -24.87 4.75 -16.93
N ILE A 20 -23.98 4.32 -17.82
CA ILE A 20 -24.31 3.53 -19.00
C ILE A 20 -24.88 2.17 -18.57
N GLU A 21 -24.27 1.56 -17.55
CA GLU A 21 -24.78 0.38 -16.85
C GLU A 21 -24.71 0.67 -15.34
N ARG A 22 -25.87 0.76 -14.68
CA ARG A 22 -25.91 1.11 -13.25
C ARG A 22 -25.48 -0.08 -12.41
N PRO A 23 -24.54 0.10 -11.47
CA PRO A 23 -24.29 -0.90 -10.44
C PRO A 23 -25.52 -1.01 -9.52
N GLU A 24 -25.63 -2.15 -8.83
CA GLU A 24 -26.63 -2.34 -7.77
C GLU A 24 -26.54 -1.21 -6.74
N SER A 25 -27.69 -0.63 -6.38
CA SER A 25 -27.77 0.49 -5.44
C SER A 25 -27.23 0.14 -4.06
N GLU A 26 -27.33 -1.12 -3.65
CA GLU A 26 -26.82 -1.63 -2.38
C GLU A 26 -25.28 -1.56 -2.34
N LYS A 27 -24.60 -2.09 -3.37
CA LYS A 27 -23.13 -1.99 -3.52
C LYS A 27 -22.63 -0.55 -3.54
N LEU A 28 -23.41 0.36 -4.13
CA LEU A 28 -23.08 1.79 -4.13
C LEU A 28 -23.17 2.39 -2.72
N ASN A 29 -24.21 2.05 -1.96
CA ASN A 29 -24.36 2.50 -0.58
C ASN A 29 -23.26 1.93 0.32
N ASP A 30 -22.94 0.64 0.20
CA ASP A 30 -21.86 0.01 0.94
C ASP A 30 -20.51 0.71 0.68
N ALA A 31 -20.24 1.07 -0.57
CA ALA A 31 -19.04 1.80 -0.92
C ALA A 31 -19.01 3.20 -0.28
N LEU A 32 -20.15 3.89 -0.18
CA LEU A 32 -20.24 5.20 0.48
C LEU A 32 -20.06 5.08 2.00
N ASP A 33 -20.64 4.07 2.61
CA ASP A 33 -20.51 3.82 4.03
C ASP A 33 -19.09 3.41 4.40
N LEU A 34 -18.42 2.62 3.54
CA LEU A 34 -16.99 2.36 3.67
C LEU A 34 -16.18 3.66 3.59
N LEU A 35 -16.48 4.57 2.66
CA LEU A 35 -15.75 5.84 2.55
C LEU A 35 -15.96 6.75 3.77
N LYS A 36 -17.16 6.76 4.36
CA LYS A 36 -17.44 7.45 5.63
C LYS A 36 -16.67 6.81 6.79
N PHE A 37 -16.71 5.49 6.91
CA PHE A 37 -15.97 4.75 7.95
C PHE A 37 -14.46 5.00 7.86
N GLN A 38 -13.91 5.10 6.65
CA GLN A 38 -12.50 5.36 6.43
C GLN A 38 -12.10 6.82 6.66
N GLY A 39 -13.04 7.74 6.95
CA GLY A 39 -12.79 9.17 7.21
C GLY A 39 -12.51 10.00 5.96
N VAL A 40 -12.84 9.47 4.78
CA VAL A 40 -12.64 10.14 3.49
C VAL A 40 -13.75 11.16 3.23
N LEU A 41 -14.97 10.85 3.67
CA LEU A 41 -16.15 11.71 3.60
C LEU A 41 -16.57 12.14 5.00
N TYR A 42 -17.11 13.35 5.11
CA TYR A 42 -17.77 13.77 6.35
C TYR A 42 -19.08 12.98 6.54
N PRO A 43 -19.36 12.47 7.76
CA PRO A 43 -20.60 11.74 8.03
C PRO A 43 -21.84 12.65 8.06
N GLU A 44 -21.67 13.91 8.45
CA GLU A 44 -22.75 14.88 8.64
C GLU A 44 -23.00 15.81 7.44
N ARG A 45 -22.12 15.79 6.44
CA ARG A 45 -22.23 16.65 5.25
C ARG A 45 -22.34 15.79 4.00
N ASP A 46 -23.36 16.05 3.19
CA ASP A 46 -23.62 15.29 1.97
C ASP A 46 -22.42 15.30 1.03
N ASN A 47 -21.78 14.13 0.92
CA ASN A 47 -20.73 13.81 -0.05
C ASN A 47 -19.55 14.80 -0.10
N GLN A 48 -19.27 15.51 0.99
CA GLN A 48 -18.13 16.42 1.08
C GLN A 48 -16.85 15.65 1.46
N LEU A 49 -15.79 15.83 0.67
CA LEU A 49 -14.47 15.26 0.95
C LEU A 49 -13.79 15.97 2.11
N THR A 50 -13.16 15.19 2.99
CA THR A 50 -12.26 15.71 4.02
C THR A 50 -10.94 16.18 3.39
N ALA A 51 -10.12 16.93 4.14
CA ALA A 51 -8.77 17.29 3.69
C ALA A 51 -7.93 16.04 3.36
N LEU A 52 -8.09 14.97 4.16
CA LEU A 52 -7.51 13.66 3.90
C LEU A 52 -8.08 13.03 2.62
N GLY A 53 -9.40 13.08 2.44
CA GLY A 53 -10.05 12.55 1.25
C GLY A 53 -9.63 13.23 -0.05
N ASN A 54 -9.40 14.55 -0.02
CA ASN A 54 -8.85 15.30 -1.15
C ASN A 54 -7.42 14.88 -1.51
N ALA A 55 -6.59 14.52 -0.52
CA ALA A 55 -5.25 14.00 -0.78
C ALA A 55 -5.30 12.58 -1.37
N ILE A 56 -6.12 11.70 -0.78
CA ILE A 56 -6.28 10.31 -1.23
C ILE A 56 -6.85 10.25 -2.64
N ALA A 57 -7.82 11.11 -2.97
CA ALA A 57 -8.48 11.07 -4.27
C ALA A 57 -7.56 11.41 -5.46
N LYS A 58 -6.41 12.04 -5.20
CA LYS A 58 -5.37 12.30 -6.20
C LYS A 58 -4.47 11.10 -6.46
N LEU A 59 -4.43 10.11 -5.56
CA LEU A 59 -3.59 8.93 -5.68
C LEU A 59 -4.31 7.81 -6.45
N PRO A 60 -3.63 7.10 -7.38
CA PRO A 60 -4.20 5.99 -8.13
C PRO A 60 -4.13 4.67 -7.32
N VAL A 61 -4.44 4.72 -6.03
CA VAL A 61 -4.38 3.56 -5.13
C VAL A 61 -5.67 3.46 -4.30
N ASP A 62 -5.92 2.28 -3.75
CA ASP A 62 -7.07 2.05 -2.88
C ASP A 62 -6.97 2.88 -1.58
N VAL A 63 -8.14 3.23 -1.03
CA VAL A 63 -8.27 4.08 0.16
C VAL A 63 -7.41 3.62 1.34
N PRO A 64 -7.36 2.32 1.72
CA PRO A 64 -6.53 1.86 2.83
C PRO A 64 -5.03 2.09 2.58
N ILE A 65 -4.55 1.80 1.36
CA ILE A 65 -3.14 1.97 0.97
C ILE A 65 -2.79 3.46 0.89
N ALA A 66 -3.68 4.28 0.34
CA ALA A 66 -3.51 5.71 0.28
C ALA A 66 -3.37 6.34 1.68
N LYS A 67 -4.20 5.90 2.65
CA LYS A 67 -4.07 6.32 4.04
C LYS A 67 -2.74 5.92 4.64
N MET A 68 -2.31 4.69 4.41
CA MET A 68 -0.99 4.21 4.85
C MET A 68 0.14 5.10 4.30
N LEU A 69 0.08 5.49 3.02
CA LEU A 69 1.05 6.41 2.42
C LEU A 69 1.03 7.80 3.05
N VAL A 70 -0.17 8.37 3.27
CA VAL A 70 -0.31 9.68 3.93
C VAL A 70 0.27 9.65 5.35
N TYR A 71 -0.02 8.60 6.13
CA TYR A 71 0.60 8.44 7.46
C TYR A 71 2.12 8.21 7.35
N GLY A 72 2.58 7.48 6.34
CA GLY A 72 3.99 7.31 5.99
C GLY A 72 4.74 8.64 5.81
N CYS A 73 4.08 9.62 5.18
CA CYS A 73 4.62 10.98 5.05
C CYS A 73 4.73 11.70 6.39
N VAL A 74 3.76 11.53 7.30
CA VAL A 74 3.79 12.13 8.63
C VAL A 74 4.92 11.54 9.48
N VAL A 75 5.17 10.23 9.38
CA VAL A 75 6.24 9.54 10.14
C VAL A 75 7.60 9.59 9.44
N ASN A 76 7.72 10.28 8.30
CA ASN A 76 8.94 10.40 7.50
C ASN A 76 9.57 9.06 7.04
N HIS A 77 8.75 8.02 6.88
CA HIS A 77 9.15 6.69 6.39
C HIS A 77 8.41 6.32 5.09
N VAL A 78 8.38 7.26 4.14
CA VAL A 78 7.63 7.11 2.89
C VAL A 78 8.19 6.00 2.01
N GLU A 79 9.52 5.83 1.95
CA GLU A 79 10.16 4.82 1.09
C GLU A 79 9.68 3.39 1.41
N VAL A 80 9.61 3.05 2.70
CA VAL A 80 9.14 1.73 3.15
C VAL A 80 7.67 1.56 2.81
N MET A 81 6.83 2.57 3.08
CA MET A 81 5.40 2.51 2.78
C MET A 81 5.12 2.45 1.27
N LEU A 82 5.94 3.11 0.45
CA LEU A 82 5.88 3.03 -1.01
C LEU A 82 6.23 1.62 -1.50
N THR A 83 7.24 1.00 -0.88
CA THR A 83 7.67 -0.36 -1.20
C THR A 83 6.58 -1.38 -0.87
N VAL A 84 5.93 -1.24 0.30
CA VAL A 84 4.76 -2.06 0.67
C VAL A 84 3.61 -1.83 -0.30
N ALA A 85 3.30 -0.57 -0.62
CA ALA A 85 2.22 -0.23 -1.54
C ALA A 85 2.47 -0.82 -2.94
N ALA A 86 3.70 -0.76 -3.45
CA ALA A 86 4.09 -1.39 -4.71
C ALA A 86 3.96 -2.92 -4.65
N GLY A 87 4.44 -3.55 -3.57
CA GLY A 87 4.36 -4.99 -3.39
C GLY A 87 2.93 -5.52 -3.28
N LEU A 88 2.01 -4.78 -2.66
CA LEU A 88 0.59 -5.12 -2.60
C LEU A 88 -0.16 -4.87 -3.93
N SER A 89 0.36 -3.96 -4.76
CA SER A 89 -0.25 -3.64 -6.07
C SER A 89 0.06 -4.69 -7.14
N VAL A 90 1.10 -5.50 -6.93
CA VAL A 90 1.51 -6.58 -7.84
C VAL A 90 1.03 -7.91 -7.27
N GLN A 91 0.77 -8.89 -8.14
CA GLN A 91 0.48 -10.26 -7.71
C GLN A 91 1.63 -10.79 -6.85
N SER A 92 1.28 -11.50 -5.77
CA SER A 92 2.27 -12.14 -4.89
C SER A 92 3.26 -12.99 -5.71
N PRO A 93 4.57 -12.79 -5.51
CA PRO A 93 5.60 -13.56 -6.24
C PRO A 93 5.67 -15.03 -5.80
N PHE A 94 4.99 -15.39 -4.71
CA PHE A 94 4.99 -16.75 -4.19
C PHE A 94 4.04 -17.65 -4.97
N THR A 95 4.60 -18.56 -5.77
CA THR A 95 3.86 -19.58 -6.51
C THR A 95 3.62 -20.83 -5.66
N ASN A 96 2.70 -21.71 -6.06
CA ASN A 96 2.42 -22.97 -5.34
C ASN A 96 3.69 -23.86 -5.16
N ARG A 97 4.63 -23.82 -6.11
CA ARG A 97 5.94 -24.49 -5.98
C ARG A 97 6.75 -24.01 -4.77
N SER A 98 6.63 -22.73 -4.40
CA SER A 98 7.33 -22.14 -3.26
C SER A 98 6.92 -22.70 -1.90
N TYR A 99 5.85 -23.51 -1.85
CA TYR A 99 5.38 -24.18 -0.64
C TYR A 99 5.62 -25.70 -0.65
N ARG A 100 5.95 -26.29 -1.81
CA ARG A 100 6.03 -27.75 -2.00
C ARG A 100 7.46 -28.27 -2.18
N GLU A 101 8.32 -27.50 -2.83
CA GLU A 101 9.71 -27.90 -3.09
C GLU A 101 10.63 -27.50 -1.92
N LEU A 102 11.25 -28.49 -1.27
CA LEU A 102 12.08 -28.27 -0.07
C LEU A 102 13.24 -27.29 -0.32
N ASP A 103 13.92 -27.40 -1.46
CA ASP A 103 15.01 -26.49 -1.85
C ASP A 103 14.55 -25.03 -1.96
N VAL A 104 13.30 -24.81 -2.40
CA VAL A 104 12.71 -23.47 -2.54
C VAL A 104 12.26 -22.93 -1.19
N VAL A 105 11.74 -23.80 -0.31
CA VAL A 105 11.37 -23.45 1.06
C VAL A 105 12.59 -23.00 1.86
N GLU A 106 13.72 -23.71 1.75
CA GLU A 106 14.97 -23.29 2.42
C GLU A 106 15.50 -21.94 1.92
N ARG A 107 15.43 -21.69 0.60
CA ARG A 107 15.82 -20.38 0.05
C ARG A 107 14.88 -19.27 0.48
N ARG A 108 13.57 -19.56 0.54
CA ARG A 108 12.55 -18.63 1.00
C ARG A 108 12.71 -18.27 2.47
N ALA A 109 13.14 -19.20 3.33
CA ALA A 109 13.32 -18.96 4.76
C ALA A 109 14.24 -17.77 5.07
N ARG A 110 15.18 -17.45 4.16
CA ARG A 110 16.08 -16.28 4.29
C ARG A 110 15.41 -14.94 3.98
N LEU A 111 14.30 -14.96 3.25
CA LEU A 111 13.54 -13.78 2.81
C LEU A 111 12.28 -13.56 3.65
N THR A 112 11.88 -14.54 4.48
CA THR A 112 10.72 -14.44 5.37
C THR A 112 11.06 -13.72 6.66
N SER A 113 10.22 -12.78 7.05
CA SER A 113 10.32 -12.07 8.33
C SER A 113 9.37 -12.68 9.36
N SER A 114 9.83 -12.76 10.61
CA SER A 114 8.99 -13.18 11.76
C SER A 114 7.89 -12.18 12.11
N MET A 115 7.95 -10.96 11.56
CA MET A 115 7.01 -9.88 11.82
C MET A 115 5.75 -9.94 10.93
N GLY A 116 5.70 -10.88 9.97
CA GLY A 116 4.53 -11.15 9.13
C GLY A 116 4.76 -10.92 7.63
N ASP A 117 3.70 -11.12 6.85
CA ASP A 117 3.72 -11.07 5.38
C ASP A 117 4.10 -9.70 4.80
N PRO A 118 3.62 -8.55 5.32
CA PRO A 118 4.03 -7.25 4.79
C PRO A 118 5.53 -6.99 4.93
N PHE A 119 6.14 -7.43 6.04
CA PHE A 119 7.58 -7.33 6.26
C PHE A 119 8.37 -8.28 5.36
N THR A 120 7.83 -9.47 5.11
CA THR A 120 8.38 -10.40 4.13
C THR A 120 8.38 -9.79 2.72
N LEU A 121 7.31 -9.08 2.34
CA LEU A 121 7.25 -8.38 1.04
C LEU A 121 8.29 -7.25 0.95
N ILE A 122 8.51 -6.49 2.02
CA ILE A 122 9.57 -5.45 2.07
C ILE A 122 10.94 -6.09 1.84
N GLU A 123 11.24 -7.18 2.55
CA GLU A 123 12.55 -7.84 2.45
C GLU A 123 12.80 -8.35 1.03
N ILE A 124 11.79 -8.94 0.38
CA ILE A 124 11.88 -9.40 -1.00
C ILE A 124 12.10 -8.23 -1.97
N PHE A 125 11.30 -7.17 -1.88
CA PHE A 125 11.43 -6.02 -2.78
C PHE A 125 12.78 -5.32 -2.61
N SER A 126 13.24 -5.17 -1.37
CA SER A 126 14.57 -4.65 -1.05
C SER A 126 15.67 -5.52 -1.67
N PHE A 127 15.56 -6.84 -1.52
CA PHE A 127 16.51 -7.78 -2.10
C PHE A 127 16.55 -7.71 -3.63
N VAL A 128 15.39 -7.71 -4.29
CA VAL A 128 15.30 -7.58 -5.76
C VAL A 128 15.85 -6.25 -6.23
N ALA A 129 15.50 -5.14 -5.57
CA ALA A 129 16.03 -3.82 -5.92
C ALA A 129 17.57 -3.77 -5.85
N ILE A 130 18.16 -4.38 -4.81
CA ILE A 130 19.62 -4.49 -4.68
C ILE A 130 20.21 -5.33 -5.81
N LEU A 131 19.59 -6.45 -6.18
CA LEU A 131 20.07 -7.29 -7.28
C LEU A 131 20.01 -6.57 -8.63
N THR A 132 18.93 -5.81 -8.90
CA THR A 132 18.82 -5.01 -10.13
C THR A 132 19.92 -3.94 -10.18
N LEU A 133 20.18 -3.26 -9.06
CA LEU A 133 21.26 -2.26 -8.97
C LEU A 133 22.65 -2.86 -9.19
N ILE A 134 22.90 -4.07 -8.67
CA ILE A 134 24.15 -4.81 -8.91
C ILE A 134 24.26 -5.24 -10.38
N SER A 135 23.14 -5.66 -10.99
CA SER A 135 23.08 -6.08 -12.39
C SER A 135 23.24 -4.92 -13.38
N GLU A 136 22.79 -3.73 -13.03
CA GLU A 136 22.93 -2.51 -13.86
C GLU A 136 24.29 -1.81 -13.69
N GLY A 137 25.18 -2.32 -12.83
CA GLY A 137 26.53 -1.77 -12.64
C GLY A 137 26.56 -0.40 -11.95
N ILE A 138 25.43 0.07 -11.42
CA ILE A 138 25.34 1.36 -10.73
C ILE A 138 25.83 1.18 -9.29
N GLN A 139 27.08 1.56 -9.03
CA GLN A 139 27.65 1.64 -7.68
C GLN A 139 27.03 2.82 -6.88
N GLY A 140 25.72 2.76 -6.63
CA GLY A 140 25.00 3.71 -5.78
C GLY A 140 25.11 3.32 -4.30
N VAL A 141 26.22 3.69 -3.66
CA VAL A 141 26.58 3.37 -2.25
C VAL A 141 25.58 3.91 -1.20
N GLY A 142 24.55 4.67 -1.60
CA GLY A 142 23.60 5.33 -0.70
C GLY A 142 22.50 4.43 -0.14
N VAL A 143 21.77 3.71 -1.00
CA VAL A 143 20.50 3.06 -0.61
C VAL A 143 20.71 1.80 0.23
N ALA A 144 21.67 0.95 -0.17
CA ALA A 144 22.02 -0.25 0.60
C ALA A 144 22.59 0.08 1.99
N LYS A 145 23.23 1.24 2.15
CA LYS A 145 23.84 1.67 3.42
C LYS A 145 22.85 2.34 4.36
N VAL A 146 21.84 3.04 3.83
CA VAL A 146 20.72 3.60 4.60
C VAL A 146 19.86 2.49 5.19
N PHE A 147 19.57 1.43 4.41
CA PHE A 147 18.68 0.38 4.89
C PHE A 147 19.34 -0.58 5.88
N ARG A 148 20.62 -0.97 5.67
CA ARG A 148 21.39 -1.75 6.67
C ARG A 148 21.45 -1.05 8.04
N ARG A 149 21.38 0.29 8.05
CA ARG A 149 21.34 1.10 9.28
C ARG A 149 20.00 0.97 10.01
N GLN A 150 18.88 0.90 9.29
CA GLN A 150 17.54 0.72 9.90
C GLN A 150 17.32 -0.70 10.42
N SER A 151 17.80 -1.74 9.71
CA SER A 151 17.77 -3.13 10.19
C SER A 151 18.62 -3.31 11.47
N ALA A 152 19.74 -2.58 11.57
CA ALA A 152 20.59 -2.59 12.77
C ALA A 152 19.96 -1.85 13.96
N THR A 153 19.15 -0.81 13.73
CA THR A 153 18.46 -0.09 14.81
C THR A 153 17.20 -0.81 15.32
N MET A 154 16.50 -1.60 14.48
CA MET A 154 15.36 -2.42 14.92
C MET A 154 15.76 -3.73 15.62
N GLY A 155 16.99 -4.22 15.40
CA GLY A 155 17.54 -5.40 16.10
C GLY A 155 18.11 -5.12 17.51
N SER A 156 18.10 -3.86 17.97
CA SER A 156 18.66 -3.44 19.27
C SER A 156 17.58 -3.05 20.30
N GLY A 157 16.38 -3.63 20.21
CA GLY A 157 15.41 -3.61 21.31
C GLY A 157 15.71 -4.75 22.28
N LYS A 158 16.59 -4.50 23.27
CA LYS A 158 16.94 -5.43 24.34
C LYS A 158 15.69 -6.00 25.01
N ARG A 159 15.74 -7.31 25.23
CA ARG A 159 14.98 -8.05 26.24
C ARG A 159 14.93 -7.22 27.53
N TYR A 160 13.72 -6.92 27.97
CA TYR A 160 13.37 -6.77 29.38
C TYR A 160 12.20 -7.70 29.63
#